data_AF-A0A699ZAR8-F1
#
_entry.id   AF-A0A699ZAR8-F1
#
_cell.length_a   1.000
_cell.length_b   1.000
_cell.length_c   1.000
_cell.angle_alpha   90.00
_cell.angle_beta   90.00
_cell.angle_gamma   90.00
#
_symmetry.space_group_name_H-M   'P 1'
#
loop_
_entity.id
_entity.type
_entity.pdbx_description
1 polymer ?
#
loop_
_entity_poly.entity_id
_entity_poly.type
_entity_poly.pdbx_seq_one_letter_code
_entity_poly.pdbx_strand_id
1 'polypeptide(L)'
;MSKGHASGGVPTGRSQHSRLQLSKISGGISNLLVKVSPGPATGLRPVAVKVFGDKTELLIDRAAELQVLVTLNQAGFGAQPQVLAVFENGRIEEFLTATTLTPADMAHPTYVPRIARILR
;
A
#
# COMPACT_ATOMS: atom_id res chain seq x y z
N MET A 1 56.18 35.72 1.29
CA MET A 1 56.45 34.83 2.44
C MET A 1 55.13 34.46 3.11
N SER A 2 54.88 33.14 3.13
CA SER A 2 53.91 32.32 3.88
C SER A 2 52.91 32.95 4.88
N LYS A 3 51.63 32.60 4.71
CA LYS A 3 50.72 31.82 5.61
C LYS A 3 49.27 32.10 5.14
N GLY A 4 48.42 31.17 4.71
CA GLY A 4 48.15 29.83 5.21
C GLY A 4 46.93 29.89 6.13
N HIS A 5 45.72 29.95 5.57
CA HIS A 5 44.46 29.74 6.30
C HIS A 5 43.51 28.90 5.43
N ALA A 6 43.43 27.62 5.76
CA ALA A 6 42.36 26.73 5.33
C ALA A 6 41.10 27.07 6.14
N SER A 7 39.94 27.20 5.49
CA SER A 7 38.66 27.13 6.19
C SER A 7 37.67 26.25 5.43
N GLY A 8 37.33 25.16 6.11
CA GLY A 8 36.19 24.25 5.97
C GLY A 8 35.40 24.25 4.68
N GLY A 9 35.63 23.23 3.86
CA GLY A 9 34.58 22.72 3.00
C GLY A 9 33.39 22.27 3.85
N VAL A 10 32.20 22.75 3.49
CA VAL A 10 30.94 22.26 4.05
C VAL A 10 30.87 20.75 3.78
N PRO A 11 30.72 19.89 4.79
CA PRO A 11 30.49 18.48 4.54
C PRO A 11 29.07 18.36 3.98
N THR A 12 28.94 18.31 2.66
CA THR A 12 27.73 17.80 2.01
C THR A 12 27.70 16.30 2.26
N GLY A 13 27.28 15.91 3.47
CA GLY A 13 26.89 14.55 3.78
C GLY A 13 25.81 14.15 2.80
N ARG A 14 26.16 13.30 1.83
CA ARG A 14 25.17 12.58 1.03
C ARG A 14 24.36 11.75 2.02
N SER A 15 23.17 12.22 2.34
CA SER A 15 22.11 11.39 2.88
C SER A 15 22.01 10.16 1.98
N GLN A 16 22.32 8.99 2.53
CA GLN A 16 22.09 7.71 1.86
C GLN A 16 20.58 7.49 1.79
N HIS A 17 19.92 8.15 0.85
CA HIS A 17 18.52 7.87 0.58
C HIS A 17 18.43 6.43 0.06
N SER A 18 17.98 5.52 0.91
CA SER A 18 17.53 4.20 0.47
C SER A 18 16.40 4.42 -0.54
N ARG A 19 16.68 4.12 -1.81
CA ARG A 19 15.72 4.37 -2.89
C ARG A 19 14.55 3.41 -2.74
N LEU A 20 13.37 3.94 -2.42
CA LEU A 20 12.12 3.18 -2.45
C LEU A 20 11.80 2.80 -3.89
N GLN A 21 11.24 1.61 -4.09
CA GLN A 21 10.73 1.16 -5.38
C GLN A 21 9.21 1.20 -5.36
N LEU A 22 8.64 1.85 -6.38
CA LEU A 22 7.19 1.99 -6.53
C LEU A 22 6.73 1.18 -7.74
N SER A 23 5.70 0.37 -7.57
CA SER A 23 5.04 -0.31 -8.69
C SER A 23 3.53 -0.20 -8.56
N LYS A 24 2.86 0.27 -9.62
CA LYS A 24 1.40 0.35 -9.67
C LYS A 24 0.80 -1.07 -9.66
N ILE A 25 -0.25 -1.25 -8.87
CA ILE A 25 -1.07 -2.47 -8.84
C ILE A 25 -2.33 -2.16 -9.66
N SER A 26 -2.61 -2.99 -10.66
CA SER A 26 -3.81 -2.89 -11.50
C SER A 26 -5.06 -3.44 -10.79
N GLY A 27 -6.25 -3.08 -11.28
CA GLY A 27 -7.52 -3.64 -10.80
C GLY A 27 -8.40 -2.69 -9.97
N GLY A 28 -7.88 -1.54 -9.55
CA GLY A 28 -8.69 -0.47 -8.95
C GLY A 28 -9.26 0.47 -10.01
N ILE A 29 -10.59 0.64 -10.05
CA ILE A 29 -11.26 1.60 -10.93
C ILE A 29 -11.29 3.00 -10.28
N SER A 30 -11.61 3.06 -8.99
CA SER A 30 -11.81 4.31 -8.23
C SER A 30 -10.61 4.75 -7.40
N ASN A 31 -9.58 3.92 -7.28
CA ASN A 31 -8.43 4.16 -6.41
C ASN A 31 -7.12 3.89 -7.16
N LEU A 32 -6.10 4.71 -6.93
CA LEU A 32 -4.73 4.37 -7.27
C LEU A 32 -4.17 3.45 -6.18
N LEU A 33 -3.68 2.27 -6.59
CA LEU A 33 -3.03 1.33 -5.69
C LEU A 33 -1.55 1.16 -6.09
N VAL A 34 -0.65 1.36 -5.14
CA VAL A 34 0.80 1.33 -5.36
C VAL A 34 1.44 0.40 -4.33
N LYS A 35 2.28 -0.53 -4.80
CA LYS A 35 3.21 -1.26 -3.93
C LYS A 35 4.44 -0.38 -3.71
N VAL A 36 4.77 -0.15 -2.45
CA VAL A 36 6.00 0.54 -2.03
C VAL A 36 6.92 -0.52 -1.44
N SER A 37 8.04 -0.77 -2.12
CA SER A 37 9.05 -1.73 -1.67
C SER A 37 10.27 -0.98 -1.14
N PRO A 38 10.71 -1.26 0.09
CA PRO A 38 11.88 -0.62 0.65
C PRO A 38 13.16 -1.14 -0.02
N GLY A 39 14.28 -0.42 0.14
CA GLY A 39 15.55 -0.83 -0.45
C GLY A 39 16.01 -2.22 0.05
N PRO A 40 16.75 -3.01 -0.76
CA PRO A 40 17.11 -4.39 -0.43
C PRO A 40 17.82 -4.57 0.91
N ALA A 41 18.57 -3.55 1.35
CA ALA A 41 19.37 -3.58 2.57
C ALA A 41 18.58 -3.27 3.86
N THR A 42 17.28 -2.97 3.77
CA THR A 42 16.50 -2.50 4.93
C THR A 42 15.88 -3.62 5.77
N GLY A 43 15.70 -4.82 5.21
CA GLY A 43 14.96 -5.92 5.87
C GLY A 43 13.46 -5.64 6.09
N LEU A 44 12.94 -4.52 5.60
CA LEU A 44 11.54 -4.12 5.76
C LEU A 44 10.65 -4.81 4.71
N ARG A 45 9.38 -5.07 5.08
CA ARG A 45 8.39 -5.63 4.16
C ARG A 45 7.77 -4.55 3.27
N PRO A 46 7.38 -4.86 2.02
CA PRO A 46 6.61 -3.93 1.20
C PRO A 46 5.25 -3.60 1.81
N VAL A 47 4.73 -2.42 1.46
CA VAL A 47 3.38 -1.97 1.83
C VAL A 47 2.56 -1.65 0.59
N ALA A 48 1.24 -1.71 0.74
CA ALA A 48 0.28 -1.24 -0.25
C ALA A 48 -0.21 0.16 0.15
N VAL A 49 -0.11 1.13 -0.75
CA VAL A 49 -0.66 2.48 -0.57
C VAL A 49 -1.85 2.65 -1.49
N LYS A 50 -3.00 2.94 -0.91
CA LYS A 50 -4.26 3.23 -1.61
C LYS A 50 -4.49 4.73 -1.52
N VAL A 51 -4.59 5.38 -2.68
CA VAL A 51 -4.95 6.79 -2.80
C VAL A 51 -6.31 6.86 -3.49
N PHE A 52 -7.25 7.59 -2.90
CA PHE A 52 -8.59 7.75 -3.44
C PHE A 52 -8.54 8.57 -4.74
N GLY A 53 -9.35 8.19 -5.74
CA GLY A 53 -9.47 8.94 -6.98
C GLY A 53 -10.23 10.26 -6.79
N ASP A 54 -10.04 11.20 -7.70
CA ASP A 54 -10.69 12.52 -7.65
C ASP A 54 -12.22 12.40 -7.58
N LYS A 55 -12.84 13.20 -6.70
CA LYS A 55 -14.31 13.35 -6.55
C LYS A 55 -15.07 12.08 -6.17
N THR A 56 -14.37 11.05 -5.71
CA THR A 56 -14.99 9.79 -5.32
C THR A 56 -15.77 9.91 -4.01
N GLU A 57 -15.53 10.94 -3.21
CA GLU A 57 -16.30 11.31 -2.01
C GLU A 57 -17.77 11.65 -2.30
N LEU A 58 -18.11 12.02 -3.55
CA LEU A 58 -19.51 12.24 -3.95
C LEU A 58 -20.32 10.94 -4.00
N LEU A 59 -19.63 9.80 -4.09
CA LEU A 59 -20.24 8.47 -4.20
C LEU A 59 -19.88 7.54 -3.04
N ILE A 60 -18.83 7.86 -2.28
CA ILE A 60 -18.24 6.96 -1.27
C ILE A 60 -18.07 7.70 0.06
N ASP A 61 -18.81 7.25 1.08
CA ASP A 61 -18.62 7.69 2.46
C ASP A 61 -17.33 7.06 3.04
N ARG A 62 -16.33 7.91 3.27
CA ARG A 62 -15.00 7.50 3.76
C ARG A 62 -15.00 7.08 5.22
N ALA A 63 -15.83 7.69 6.05
CA ALA A 63 -15.93 7.34 7.45
C ALA A 63 -16.57 5.95 7.59
N ALA A 64 -17.66 5.71 6.85
CA ALA A 64 -18.29 4.40 6.80
C ALA A 64 -17.36 3.31 6.23
N GLU A 65 -16.65 3.60 5.13
CA GLU A 65 -15.69 2.66 4.54
C GLU A 65 -14.58 2.29 5.54
N LEU A 66 -14.01 3.29 6.23
CA LEU A 66 -12.96 3.06 7.21
C LEU A 66 -13.48 2.25 8.40
N GLN A 67 -14.67 2.56 8.91
CA GLN A 67 -15.27 1.82 10.02
C GLN A 67 -15.50 0.35 9.66
N VAL A 68 -16.04 0.09 8.47
CA VAL A 68 -16.22 -1.28 7.95
C VAL A 68 -14.87 -1.98 7.82
N LEU A 69 -13.87 -1.32 7.24
CA LEU A 69 -12.54 -1.90 7.04
C LEU A 69 -11.88 -2.30 8.36
N VAL A 70 -11.90 -1.44 9.38
CA VAL A 70 -11.32 -1.74 10.71
C VAL A 70 -12.07 -2.90 11.36
N THR A 71 -13.41 -2.90 11.26
CA THR A 71 -14.24 -3.97 11.83
C THR A 71 -13.95 -5.32 11.19
N LEU A 72 -13.83 -5.38 9.85
CA LEU A 72 -13.51 -6.59 9.11
C LEU A 72 -12.09 -7.10 9.42
N ASN A 73 -11.11 -6.19 9.52
CA ASN A 73 -9.75 -6.54 9.91
C ASN A 73 -9.69 -7.18 11.30
N GLN A 74 -10.43 -6.65 12.27
CA GLN A 74 -10.51 -7.21 13.62
C GLN A 74 -11.22 -8.56 13.66
N ALA A 75 -12.23 -8.76 12.80
CA ALA A 75 -12.93 -10.02 12.67
C ALA A 75 -12.13 -11.12 11.92
N GLY A 76 -10.95 -10.78 11.39
CA GLY A 76 -10.15 -11.71 10.59
C GLY A 76 -10.78 -12.04 9.23
N PHE A 77 -11.68 -11.18 8.74
CA PHE A 77 -12.37 -11.36 7.47
C PHE A 77 -11.58 -10.76 6.30
N GLY A 78 -11.36 -11.55 5.25
CA GLY A 78 -10.58 -11.17 4.07
C GLY A 78 -9.15 -11.72 4.08
N ALA A 79 -8.40 -11.43 3.01
CA ALA A 79 -6.94 -11.56 3.08
C ALA A 79 -6.45 -10.55 4.13
N GLN A 80 -5.32 -10.83 4.76
CA GLN A 80 -4.92 -10.19 6.01
C GLN A 80 -3.99 -8.96 5.88
N PRO A 81 -4.13 -7.98 4.95
CA PRO A 81 -3.29 -6.82 5.07
C PRO A 81 -3.86 -5.88 6.13
N GLN A 82 -3.19 -5.80 7.27
CA GLN A 82 -3.58 -4.86 8.32
C GLN A 82 -3.45 -3.42 7.82
N VAL A 83 -4.43 -2.58 8.15
CA VAL A 83 -4.30 -1.13 7.95
C VAL A 83 -3.26 -0.62 8.94
N LEU A 84 -2.15 -0.10 8.40
CA LEU A 84 -1.02 0.40 9.17
C LEU A 84 -1.18 1.89 9.48
N ALA A 85 -1.77 2.65 8.56
CA ALA A 85 -2.02 4.07 8.71
C ALA A 85 -3.14 4.56 7.77
N VAL A 86 -3.80 5.64 8.15
CA VAL A 86 -4.81 6.35 7.33
C VAL A 86 -4.39 7.81 7.22
N PHE A 87 -4.66 8.41 6.08
CA PHE A 87 -4.43 9.82 5.81
C PHE A 87 -5.61 10.38 5.01
N GLU A 88 -5.69 11.71 4.87
CA GLU A 88 -6.87 12.41 4.33
C GLU A 88 -7.38 11.83 3.00
N ASN A 89 -6.47 11.53 2.06
CA ASN A 89 -6.80 11.02 0.74
C ASN A 89 -6.41 9.54 0.52
N GLY A 90 -6.31 8.73 1.59
CA GLY A 90 -5.97 7.33 1.42
C GLY A 90 -5.53 6.59 2.68
N ARG A 91 -4.83 5.47 2.46
CA ARG A 91 -4.34 4.60 3.54
C ARG A 91 -3.16 3.75 3.12
N ILE A 92 -2.46 3.24 4.13
CA ILE A 92 -1.34 2.31 4.01
C ILE A 92 -1.77 0.99 4.65
N GLU A 93 -1.61 -0.10 3.91
CA GLU A 93 -1.93 -1.46 4.31
C GLU A 93 -0.68 -2.34 4.15
N GLU A 94 -0.59 -3.46 4.85
CA GLU A 94 0.43 -4.46 4.53
C GLU A 94 0.30 -4.93 3.06
N PHE A 95 1.41 -5.27 2.42
CA PHE A 95 1.33 -5.81 1.07
C PHE A 95 0.97 -7.30 1.09
N LEU A 96 -0.18 -7.64 0.52
CA LEU A 96 -0.57 -9.03 0.29
C LEU A 96 0.09 -9.56 -0.99
N THR A 97 0.95 -10.56 -0.83
CA THR A 97 1.51 -11.32 -1.97
C THR A 97 0.49 -12.35 -2.45
N ALA A 98 -0.41 -11.95 -3.34
CA ALA A 98 -1.42 -12.82 -3.94
C ALA A 98 -1.73 -12.41 -5.39
N THR A 99 -2.32 -13.34 -6.13
CA THR A 99 -2.87 -13.09 -7.47
C THR A 99 -4.38 -12.98 -7.37
N THR A 100 -4.96 -11.95 -7.99
CA THR A 100 -6.41 -11.77 -8.06
C THR A 100 -7.03 -12.80 -9.00
N LEU A 101 -8.19 -13.34 -8.64
CA LEU A 101 -8.96 -14.19 -9.54
C LEU A 101 -9.44 -13.38 -10.75
N THR A 102 -9.33 -13.97 -11.93
CA THR A 102 -9.98 -13.42 -13.14
C THR A 102 -11.48 -13.71 -13.12
N PRO A 103 -12.29 -13.03 -13.96
CA PRO A 103 -13.72 -13.35 -14.08
C PRO A 103 -13.98 -14.83 -14.42
N ALA A 104 -13.12 -15.44 -15.24
CA ALA A 104 -13.21 -16.88 -15.56
C ALA A 104 -12.89 -17.75 -14.35
N ASP A 105 -11.87 -17.40 -13.57
CA ASP A 105 -11.55 -18.11 -12.32
C ASP A 105 -12.71 -18.04 -11.34
N MET A 106 -13.37 -16.89 -11.21
CA MET A 106 -14.52 -16.73 -10.30
C MET A 106 -15.68 -17.68 -10.61
N ALA A 107 -15.85 -18.06 -11.88
CA ALA A 107 -16.87 -19.02 -12.31
C ALA A 107 -16.39 -20.49 -12.26
N HIS A 108 -15.10 -20.72 -12.01
CA HIS A 108 -14.54 -22.07 -12.04
C HIS A 108 -15.06 -22.91 -10.87
N PRO A 109 -15.46 -24.18 -11.09
CA PRO A 109 -16.00 -25.06 -10.04
C PRO A 109 -15.11 -25.22 -8.80
N THR A 110 -13.79 -25.06 -8.96
CA THR A 110 -12.82 -25.08 -7.85
C THR A 110 -12.94 -23.86 -6.92
N TYR A 111 -13.22 -22.68 -7.47
CA TYR A 111 -13.21 -21.42 -6.71
C TYR A 111 -14.60 -21.06 -6.19
N VAL A 112 -15.67 -21.37 -6.93
CA VAL A 112 -17.06 -21.05 -6.55
C VAL A 112 -17.40 -21.49 -5.12
N PRO A 113 -17.16 -22.75 -4.68
CA PRO A 113 -17.48 -23.17 -3.31
C PRO A 113 -16.65 -22.44 -2.26
N ARG A 114 -15.40 -22.07 -2.59
CA ARG A 114 -14.50 -21.36 -1.68
C ARG A 114 -14.93 -19.91 -1.50
N ILE A 115 -15.34 -19.25 -2.58
CA ILE A 115 -15.92 -17.90 -2.56
C ILE A 115 -17.21 -17.93 -1.76
N ALA A 116 -18.13 -18.86 -2.05
CA ALA A 116 -19.41 -18.97 -1.35
C ALA A 116 -19.24 -19.19 0.15
N ARG A 117 -18.24 -19.98 0.59
CA ARG A 117 -17.94 -20.16 2.01
C ARG A 117 -17.42 -18.90 2.69
N ILE A 118 -16.69 -18.04 1.97
CA ILE A 118 -16.17 -16.78 2.52
C ILE A 118 -17.27 -15.72 2.62
N LEU A 119 -18.29 -15.76 1.75
CA LEU A 119 -19.38 -14.77 1.71
C LEU A 119 -20.57 -15.12 2.63
N ARG A 120 -20.56 -16.28 3.28
CA ARG A 120 -21.60 -16.72 4.23
C ARG A 120 -21.24 -16.32 5.65
#